data_AF-A0A147EWP4-F1
#
_entry.id   AF-A0A147EWP4-F1
#
_cell.length_a   1.000
_cell.length_b   1.000
_cell.length_c   1.000
_cell.angle_alpha   90.00
_cell.angle_beta   90.00
_cell.angle_gamma   90.00
#
_symmetry.space_group_name_H-M   'P 1'
#
loop_
_entity.id
_entity.type
_entity.pdbx_description
1 polymer ?
#
loop_
_entity_poly.entity_id
_entity_poly.type
_entity_poly.pdbx_seq_one_letter_code
_entity_poly.pdbx_strand_id
1 'polypeptide(L)'
;MFSLLGAGAGGILLVRILLISSSREYRFGIDMPIEAAVLVVWGASVIVLMNPPRSVLARQATERPPRGQVWSLGRRFRIWNLLSAPVAGLLLVVLLAPLGEAVNLQGLTPGTPSAFLVVPFTAAALVVAVFVARIGWWGVELREDMLVARGFLRSRRFLRDDIEAVWPGRVSGLGGWLLGVLMNNQGDYFALKVQRRGERAKTLYASHSSHRDVLYAAQIVKCWVGSSAATPPPQSMAKDL
;
A
#
# COMPACT_ATOMS: atom_id res chain seq x y z
N MET A 1 5.17 10.99 1.29
CA MET A 1 6.39 11.84 1.31
C MET A 1 7.64 11.01 1.62
N PHE A 2 7.73 10.32 2.77
CA PHE A 2 8.88 9.45 3.10
C PHE A 2 9.19 8.40 2.03
N SER A 3 8.19 7.76 1.43
CA SER A 3 8.38 6.72 0.41
C SER A 3 8.96 7.24 -0.91
N LEU A 4 8.76 8.54 -1.23
CA LEU A 4 9.36 9.17 -2.41
C LEU A 4 10.86 9.40 -2.21
N LEU A 5 11.30 9.68 -0.98
CA LEU A 5 12.73 9.79 -0.65
C LEU A 5 13.45 8.45 -0.80
N GLY A 6 12.84 7.37 -0.29
CA GLY A 6 13.37 6.01 -0.48
C GLY A 6 13.40 5.58 -1.95
N ALA A 7 12.38 5.95 -2.73
CA ALA A 7 12.36 5.70 -4.16
C ALA A 7 13.41 6.53 -4.91
N GLY A 8 13.57 7.83 -4.60
CA GLY A 8 14.59 8.66 -5.23
C GLY A 8 16.00 8.16 -4.96
N ALA A 9 16.37 8.02 -3.68
CA ALA A 9 17.70 7.55 -3.31
C ALA A 9 17.96 6.10 -3.77
N GLY A 10 16.95 5.23 -3.66
CA GLY A 10 17.04 3.83 -4.09
C GLY A 10 17.15 3.67 -5.59
N GLY A 11 16.37 4.43 -6.35
CA GLY A 11 16.40 4.41 -7.80
C GLY A 11 17.74 4.84 -8.36
N ILE A 12 18.27 5.97 -7.87
CA ILE A 12 19.58 6.49 -8.31
C ILE A 12 20.69 5.50 -7.97
N LEU A 13 20.72 4.99 -6.72
CA LEU A 13 21.72 4.02 -6.30
C LEU A 13 21.69 2.76 -7.16
N LEU A 14 20.50 2.20 -7.42
CA LEU A 14 20.34 1.01 -8.26
C LEU A 14 20.78 1.24 -9.71
N VAL A 15 20.44 2.39 -10.31
CA VAL A 15 20.91 2.74 -11.66
C VAL A 15 22.43 2.78 -11.71
N ARG A 16 23.08 3.41 -10.72
CA ARG A 16 24.54 3.50 -10.72
C ARG A 16 25.20 2.15 -10.49
N ILE A 17 24.66 1.31 -9.61
CA ILE A 17 25.13 -0.06 -9.41
C ILE A 17 25.06 -0.84 -10.73
N LEU A 18 23.94 -0.72 -11.47
CA LEU A 18 23.79 -1.34 -12.78
C LEU A 18 24.82 -0.82 -13.78
N LEU A 19 25.03 0.49 -13.86
CA LEU A 19 26.01 1.11 -14.77
C LEU A 19 27.47 0.70 -14.47
N ILE A 20 27.87 0.63 -13.20
CA ILE A 20 29.19 0.13 -12.81
C ILE A 20 29.34 -1.35 -13.16
N SER A 21 28.28 -2.14 -12.96
CA SER A 21 28.31 -3.58 -13.25
C SER A 21 28.36 -3.89 -14.75
N SER A 22 27.81 -2.99 -15.59
CA SER A 22 27.69 -3.20 -17.04
C SER A 22 28.78 -2.51 -17.86
N SER A 23 29.47 -1.50 -17.32
CA SER A 23 30.51 -0.73 -18.01
C SER A 23 31.74 -0.50 -17.14
N ARG A 24 32.93 -0.65 -17.74
CA ARG A 24 34.23 -0.38 -17.09
C ARG A 24 34.55 1.11 -16.95
N GLU A 25 33.76 1.98 -17.57
CA GLU A 25 33.97 3.43 -17.57
C GLU A 25 33.41 4.12 -16.33
N TYR A 26 32.42 3.50 -15.67
CA TYR A 26 31.80 4.03 -14.46
C TYR A 26 32.54 3.52 -13.21
N ARG A 27 32.82 4.44 -12.28
CA ARG A 27 33.51 4.15 -11.01
C ARG A 27 32.67 4.58 -9.81
N PHE A 28 32.96 3.97 -8.67
CA PHE A 28 32.37 4.36 -7.38
C PHE A 28 32.73 5.80 -7.04
N GLY A 29 31.72 6.67 -6.92
CA GLY A 29 31.85 8.06 -6.46
C GLY A 29 31.44 8.23 -4.99
N ILE A 30 31.71 9.41 -4.42
CA ILE A 30 31.36 9.80 -3.04
C ILE A 30 29.84 9.89 -2.83
N ASP A 31 29.09 10.05 -3.91
CA ASP A 31 27.63 10.07 -3.93
C ASP A 31 26.98 8.72 -3.60
N MET A 32 27.61 7.59 -3.93
CA MET A 32 27.07 6.26 -3.56
C MET A 32 26.98 6.02 -2.05
N PRO A 33 28.03 6.29 -1.24
CA PRO A 33 27.92 6.25 0.21
C PRO A 33 26.81 7.14 0.77
N ILE A 34 26.59 8.32 0.18
CA ILE A 34 25.55 9.26 0.61
C ILE A 34 24.17 8.68 0.32
N GLU A 35 23.94 8.18 -0.90
CA GLU A 35 22.68 7.55 -1.30
C GLU A 35 22.38 6.30 -0.45
N ALA A 36 23.41 5.48 -0.16
CA ALA A 36 23.29 4.33 0.73
C ALA A 36 22.95 4.75 2.17
N ALA A 37 23.59 5.79 2.69
CA ALA A 37 23.28 6.33 4.03
C ALA A 37 21.84 6.85 4.11
N VAL A 38 21.38 7.58 3.08
CA VAL A 38 19.99 8.05 2.98
C VAL A 38 19.01 6.88 2.96
N LEU A 39 19.31 5.80 2.21
CA LEU A 39 18.49 4.59 2.19
C LEU A 39 18.47 3.87 3.53
N VAL A 40 19.59 3.79 4.24
CA VAL A 40 19.65 3.18 5.58
C VAL A 40 18.82 3.98 6.57
N VAL A 41 18.96 5.31 6.60
CA VAL A 41 18.18 6.19 7.49
C VAL A 41 16.69 6.14 7.14
N TRP A 42 16.36 6.16 5.86
CA TRP A 42 14.98 6.00 5.38
C TRP A 42 14.42 4.64 5.80
N GLY A 43 15.17 3.56 5.56
CA GLY A 43 14.73 2.21 5.87
C GLY A 43 14.53 1.99 7.36
N ALA A 44 15.45 2.50 8.19
CA ALA A 44 15.30 2.53 9.64
C ALA A 44 14.04 3.30 10.07
N SER A 45 13.78 4.46 9.47
CA SER A 45 12.58 5.26 9.74
C SER A 45 11.30 4.51 9.37
N VAL A 46 11.29 3.82 8.22
CA VAL A 46 10.17 2.96 7.80
C VAL A 46 9.98 1.80 8.78
N ILE A 47 11.05 1.13 9.22
CA ILE A 47 11.00 0.03 10.20
C ILE A 47 10.44 0.49 11.56
N VAL A 48 10.79 1.70 12.00
CA VAL A 48 10.21 2.29 13.21
C VAL A 48 8.70 2.55 13.02
N LEU A 49 8.31 3.13 11.88
CA LEU A 49 6.90 3.35 11.53
C LEU A 49 6.12 2.05 11.27
N MET A 50 6.81 0.95 10.99
CA MET A 50 6.26 -0.39 10.86
C MET A 50 5.95 -1.05 12.20
N ASN A 51 6.56 -0.56 13.27
CA ASN A 51 6.28 -0.98 14.64
C ASN A 51 5.69 0.18 15.43
N PRO A 52 4.50 0.69 15.07
CA PRO A 52 3.88 1.79 15.78
C PRO A 52 3.81 1.48 17.29
N PRO A 53 4.15 2.46 18.14
CA PRO A 53 4.16 2.27 19.58
C PRO A 53 2.77 1.84 20.05
N ARG A 54 2.74 1.08 21.16
CA ARG A 54 1.51 0.50 21.73
C ARG A 54 0.40 1.52 21.96
N SER A 55 0.75 2.79 22.14
CA SER A 55 -0.16 3.94 22.30
C SER A 55 -0.98 4.29 21.06
N VAL A 56 -0.53 3.93 19.86
CA VAL A 56 -1.20 4.24 18.58
C VAL A 56 -2.08 3.07 18.10
N LEU A 57 -2.02 1.93 18.80
CA LEU A 57 -2.73 0.72 18.43
C LEU A 57 -4.09 0.63 19.09
N ALA A 58 -5.10 0.38 18.26
CA ALA A 58 -6.41 -0.01 18.76
C ALA A 58 -6.28 -1.37 19.46
N ARG A 59 -6.57 -1.38 20.75
CA ARG A 59 -6.63 -2.59 21.58
C ARG A 59 -8.06 -2.78 22.02
N GLN A 60 -8.50 -4.02 22.15
CA GLN A 60 -9.79 -4.30 22.77
C GLN A 60 -9.81 -3.63 24.15
N ALA A 61 -10.71 -2.67 24.33
CA ALA A 61 -10.83 -1.88 25.55
C ALA A 61 -12.18 -2.21 26.20
N THR A 62 -12.16 -2.39 27.51
CA THR A 62 -13.32 -2.76 28.33
C THR A 62 -14.19 -1.56 28.70
N GLU A 63 -13.67 -0.33 28.67
CA GLU A 63 -14.37 0.85 29.19
C GLU A 63 -14.58 1.99 28.18
N ARG A 64 -13.74 2.11 27.14
CA ARG A 64 -13.85 3.14 26.09
C ARG A 64 -13.77 2.51 24.71
N PRO A 65 -14.50 3.03 23.70
CA PRO A 65 -14.41 2.49 22.35
C PRO A 65 -12.97 2.61 21.86
N PRO A 66 -12.36 1.53 21.35
CA PRO A 66 -10.95 1.51 20.99
C PRO A 66 -10.64 2.44 19.81
N ARG A 67 -9.53 3.18 19.89
CA ARG A 67 -9.09 4.15 18.88
C ARG A 67 -7.67 3.84 18.42
N GLY A 68 -7.35 4.23 17.19
CA GLY A 68 -6.02 4.07 16.61
C GLY A 68 -5.95 3.06 15.47
N GLN A 69 -4.74 2.67 15.08
CA GLN A 69 -4.51 1.76 13.97
C GLN A 69 -4.77 0.30 14.38
N VAL A 70 -5.46 -0.45 13.52
CA VAL A 70 -5.70 -1.89 13.69
C VAL A 70 -4.47 -2.64 13.18
N TRP A 71 -3.62 -3.10 14.09
CA TRP A 71 -2.30 -3.68 13.80
C TRP A 71 -2.32 -4.84 12.79
N SER A 72 -3.33 -5.71 12.89
CA SER A 72 -3.40 -6.95 12.12
C SER A 72 -3.76 -6.75 10.65
N LEU A 73 -4.21 -5.55 10.25
CA LEU A 73 -4.59 -5.25 8.87
C LEU A 73 -3.49 -4.41 8.19
N GLY A 74 -2.69 -5.05 7.32
CA GLY A 74 -1.76 -4.35 6.42
C GLY A 74 -0.28 -4.33 6.83
N ARG A 75 0.14 -5.13 7.82
CA ARG A 75 1.53 -5.14 8.33
C ARG A 75 2.56 -5.78 7.39
N ARG A 76 2.28 -6.98 6.85
CA ARG A 76 3.26 -7.73 6.02
C ARG A 76 3.64 -6.98 4.74
N PHE A 77 2.72 -6.18 4.25
CA PHE A 77 2.92 -5.28 3.15
C PHE A 77 3.96 -4.17 3.40
N ARG A 78 4.17 -3.75 4.64
CA ARG A 78 5.11 -2.67 4.93
C ARG A 78 6.59 -3.09 4.73
N ILE A 79 6.90 -4.39 4.81
CA ILE A 79 8.24 -4.91 4.49
C ILE A 79 8.43 -4.91 2.97
N TRP A 80 7.43 -5.41 2.24
CA TRP A 80 7.42 -5.33 0.79
C TRP A 80 7.49 -3.88 0.29
N ASN A 81 6.96 -2.92 1.04
CA ASN A 81 7.11 -1.48 0.77
C ASN A 81 8.53 -0.95 0.93
N LEU A 82 9.29 -1.51 1.88
CA LEU A 82 10.70 -1.16 2.06
C LEU A 82 11.52 -1.58 0.84
N LEU A 83 11.21 -2.75 0.27
CA LEU A 83 11.91 -3.29 -0.90
C LEU A 83 11.38 -2.70 -2.22
N SER A 84 10.08 -2.43 -2.31
CA SER A 84 9.45 -1.97 -3.55
C SER A 84 9.69 -0.49 -3.83
N ALA A 85 9.94 0.35 -2.82
CA ALA A 85 10.21 1.77 -3.05
C ALA A 85 11.50 2.00 -3.85
N PRO A 86 12.67 1.40 -3.52
CA PRO A 86 13.87 1.49 -4.36
C PRO A 86 13.65 1.01 -5.79
N VAL A 87 12.96 -0.13 -5.97
CA VAL A 87 12.66 -0.70 -7.29
C VAL A 87 11.72 0.19 -8.10
N ALA A 88 10.70 0.76 -7.45
CA ALA A 88 9.81 1.72 -8.08
C ALA A 88 10.53 3.03 -8.41
N GLY A 89 11.53 3.41 -7.63
CA GLY A 89 12.48 4.47 -7.95
C GLY A 89 13.26 4.22 -9.23
N LEU A 90 13.83 3.02 -9.37
CA LEU A 90 14.51 2.59 -10.60
C LEU A 90 13.57 2.65 -11.81
N LEU A 91 12.33 2.14 -11.65
CA LEU A 91 11.30 2.24 -12.69
C LEU A 91 10.98 3.69 -13.06
N LEU A 92 10.89 4.59 -12.09
CA LEU A 92 10.70 6.03 -12.36
C LEU A 92 11.86 6.60 -13.16
N VAL A 93 13.11 6.28 -12.82
CA VAL A 93 14.27 6.76 -13.59
C VAL A 93 14.22 6.26 -15.03
N VAL A 94 13.91 4.98 -15.24
CA VAL A 94 13.78 4.38 -16.58
C VAL A 94 12.64 5.01 -17.38
N LEU A 95 11.51 5.32 -16.74
CA LEU A 95 10.36 5.96 -17.40
C LEU A 95 10.59 7.44 -17.70
N LEU A 96 11.42 8.13 -16.90
CA LEU A 96 11.71 9.55 -17.05
C LEU A 96 12.90 9.81 -17.99
N ALA A 97 13.82 8.87 -18.18
CA ALA A 97 14.99 9.06 -19.04
C ALA A 97 14.63 9.43 -20.51
N PRO A 98 13.68 8.74 -21.17
CA PRO A 98 13.24 9.11 -22.52
C PRO A 98 12.58 10.49 -22.59
N LEU A 99 11.96 10.95 -21.49
CA LEU A 99 11.38 12.30 -21.41
C LEU A 99 12.46 13.37 -21.35
N GLY A 100 13.54 13.13 -20.59
CA GLY A 100 14.69 14.05 -20.54
C GLY A 100 15.37 14.21 -21.90
N GLU A 101 15.55 13.10 -22.63
CA GLU A 101 16.07 13.13 -24.00
C GLU A 101 15.11 13.86 -24.96
N ALA A 102 13.81 13.59 -24.88
CA ALA A 102 12.81 14.26 -25.71
C ALA A 102 12.76 15.79 -25.48
N VAL A 103 12.88 16.25 -24.24
CA VAL A 103 12.92 17.69 -23.89
C VAL A 103 14.21 18.35 -24.40
N ASN A 104 15.35 17.67 -24.29
CA ASN A 104 16.62 18.17 -24.83
C ASN A 104 16.64 18.20 -26.37
N LEU A 105 15.94 17.26 -27.04
CA LEU A 105 15.83 17.18 -28.50
C LEU A 105 14.82 18.18 -29.09
N GLN A 106 13.77 18.55 -28.33
CA GLN A 106 12.79 19.58 -28.74
C GLN A 106 13.42 20.97 -28.91
N GLY A 107 14.56 21.24 -28.26
CA GLY A 107 15.34 22.46 -28.49
C GLY A 107 16.10 22.48 -29.83
N LEU A 108 16.23 21.33 -30.50
CA LEU A 108 17.10 21.14 -31.67
C LEU A 108 16.35 20.83 -32.97
N THR A 109 15.11 20.31 -32.92
CA THR A 109 14.35 19.94 -34.14
C THR A 109 12.86 20.26 -34.03
N PRO A 110 12.35 21.26 -34.77
CA PRO A 110 10.91 21.51 -34.86
C PRO A 110 10.28 20.49 -35.81
N GLY A 111 9.45 19.57 -35.29
CA GLY A 111 8.60 18.69 -36.12
C GLY A 111 8.51 17.23 -35.72
N THR A 112 9.25 16.76 -34.71
CA THR A 112 9.05 15.40 -34.17
C THR A 112 7.72 15.32 -33.42
N PRO A 113 6.85 14.32 -33.69
CA PRO A 113 5.61 14.10 -32.94
C PRO A 113 5.91 13.54 -31.55
N SER A 114 6.62 14.33 -30.76
CA SER A 114 7.07 14.05 -29.40
C SER A 114 5.90 13.79 -28.46
N ALA A 115 4.71 14.35 -28.72
CA ALA A 115 3.51 14.10 -27.92
C ALA A 115 3.12 12.60 -27.83
N PHE A 116 3.30 11.81 -28.90
CA PHE A 116 2.96 10.39 -28.90
C PHE A 116 3.88 9.53 -28.03
N LEU A 117 5.12 9.99 -27.78
CA LEU A 117 6.06 9.34 -26.85
C LEU A 117 5.97 9.98 -25.46
N VAL A 118 5.83 11.29 -25.36
CA VAL A 118 5.79 12.00 -24.06
C VAL A 118 4.56 11.64 -23.25
N VAL A 119 3.38 11.54 -23.86
CA VAL A 119 2.12 11.24 -23.15
C VAL A 119 2.14 9.88 -22.45
N PRO A 120 2.44 8.74 -23.11
CA PRO A 120 2.41 7.43 -22.43
C PRO A 120 3.48 7.30 -21.33
N PHE A 121 4.69 7.84 -21.54
CA PHE A 121 5.75 7.80 -20.54
C PHE A 121 5.45 8.71 -19.34
N THR A 122 4.89 9.90 -19.57
CA THR A 122 4.45 10.80 -18.49
C THR A 122 3.29 10.19 -17.71
N ALA A 123 2.32 9.57 -18.39
CA ALA A 123 1.21 8.88 -17.74
C ALA A 123 1.70 7.69 -16.90
N ALA A 124 2.62 6.88 -17.43
CA ALA A 124 3.22 5.76 -16.70
C ALA A 124 4.03 6.26 -15.48
N ALA A 125 4.87 7.29 -15.65
CA ALA A 125 5.64 7.88 -14.56
C ALA A 125 4.72 8.45 -13.47
N LEU A 126 3.62 9.13 -13.84
CA LEU A 126 2.62 9.63 -12.91
C LEU A 126 1.96 8.48 -12.13
N VAL A 127 1.57 7.41 -12.80
CA VAL A 127 0.98 6.22 -12.16
C VAL A 127 1.93 5.62 -11.14
N VAL A 128 3.21 5.44 -11.50
CA VAL A 128 4.25 4.92 -10.59
C VAL A 128 4.51 5.92 -9.46
N ALA A 129 4.56 7.22 -9.72
CA ALA A 129 4.77 8.23 -8.68
C ALA A 129 3.62 8.27 -7.67
N VAL A 130 2.37 8.15 -8.12
CA VAL A 130 1.18 8.03 -7.26
C VAL A 130 1.20 6.72 -6.48
N PHE A 131 1.61 5.62 -7.11
CA PHE A 131 1.83 4.33 -6.44
C PHE A 131 2.81 4.52 -5.29
N VAL A 132 4.00 5.06 -5.57
CA VAL A 132 5.09 5.27 -4.62
C VAL A 132 4.70 6.24 -3.51
N ALA A 133 4.03 7.33 -3.82
CA ALA A 133 3.59 8.31 -2.83
C ALA A 133 2.63 7.71 -1.79
N ARG A 134 1.90 6.65 -2.16
CA ARG A 134 0.96 5.93 -1.29
C ARG A 134 1.54 4.68 -0.64
N ILE A 135 2.75 4.27 -1.01
CA ILE A 135 3.50 3.22 -0.30
C ILE A 135 3.61 3.63 1.17
N GLY A 136 3.18 2.74 2.09
CA GLY A 136 3.24 2.97 3.53
C GLY A 136 2.00 3.62 4.18
N TRP A 137 1.06 4.14 3.41
CA TRP A 137 -0.22 4.65 3.93
C TRP A 137 -1.29 3.56 3.99
N TRP A 138 -0.92 2.37 4.44
CA TRP A 138 -1.80 1.20 4.41
C TRP A 138 -2.22 0.78 5.81
N GLY A 139 -3.49 0.40 5.90
CA GLY A 139 -4.08 -0.14 7.11
C GLY A 139 -5.48 0.41 7.34
N VAL A 140 -6.02 0.00 8.48
CA VAL A 140 -7.32 0.45 8.98
C VAL A 140 -7.10 1.26 10.24
N GLU A 141 -7.70 2.44 10.28
CA GLU A 141 -7.65 3.38 11.39
C GLU A 141 -9.06 3.57 11.95
N LEU A 142 -9.19 3.40 13.26
CA LEU A 142 -10.43 3.65 14.00
C LEU A 142 -10.35 5.04 14.64
N ARG A 143 -11.31 5.89 14.29
CA ARG A 143 -11.54 7.20 14.90
C ARG A 143 -12.75 7.15 15.81
N GLU A 144 -13.19 8.27 16.35
CA GLU A 144 -14.33 8.28 17.28
C GLU A 144 -15.64 7.87 16.59
N ASP A 145 -15.81 8.38 15.37
CA ASP A 145 -17.02 8.40 14.55
C ASP A 145 -16.86 7.67 13.22
N MET A 146 -15.62 7.31 12.83
CA MET A 146 -15.37 6.68 11.53
C MET A 146 -14.26 5.62 11.52
N LEU A 147 -14.44 4.65 10.63
CA LEU A 147 -13.43 3.68 10.23
C LEU A 147 -12.85 4.12 8.88
N VAL A 148 -11.53 4.32 8.84
CA VAL A 148 -10.80 4.72 7.63
C VAL A 148 -9.95 3.55 7.18
N ALA A 149 -10.34 2.92 6.08
CA ALA A 149 -9.57 1.89 5.42
C ALA A 149 -8.75 2.50 4.28
N ARG A 150 -7.44 2.59 4.46
CA ARG A 150 -6.54 3.17 3.46
C ARG A 150 -6.02 2.06 2.55
N GLY A 151 -6.42 2.12 1.28
CA GLY A 151 -6.03 1.17 0.24
C GLY A 151 -5.13 1.77 -0.83
N PHE A 152 -4.66 0.90 -1.73
CA PHE A 152 -3.71 1.22 -2.78
C PHE A 152 -4.22 2.31 -3.75
N LEU A 153 -5.37 2.09 -4.39
CA LEU A 153 -6.00 3.05 -5.32
C LEU A 153 -6.98 4.00 -4.62
N ARG A 154 -7.68 3.53 -3.59
CA ARG A 154 -8.76 4.28 -2.95
C ARG A 154 -8.74 4.05 -1.45
N SER A 155 -8.84 5.15 -0.71
CA SER A 155 -9.21 5.11 0.71
C SER A 155 -10.72 5.09 0.84
N ARG A 156 -11.25 4.25 1.73
CA ARG A 156 -12.67 4.15 2.04
C ARG A 156 -12.90 4.62 3.47
N ARG A 157 -14.00 5.33 3.69
CA ARG A 157 -14.44 5.82 5.00
C ARG A 157 -15.82 5.25 5.29
N PHE A 158 -16.03 4.82 6.52
CA PHE A 158 -17.29 4.27 7.00
C PHE A 158 -17.64 4.98 8.29
N LEU A 159 -18.81 5.60 8.36
CA LEU A 159 -19.31 6.15 9.62
C LEU A 159 -19.62 5.00 10.58
N ARG A 160 -19.34 5.17 11.86
CA ARG A 160 -19.51 4.16 12.90
C ARG A 160 -20.96 3.68 12.97
N ASP A 161 -21.89 4.63 12.96
CA ASP A 161 -23.33 4.37 13.11
C ASP A 161 -23.96 3.72 11.87
N ASP A 162 -23.26 3.77 10.72
CA ASP A 162 -23.71 3.14 9.48
C ASP A 162 -23.32 1.65 9.41
N ILE A 163 -22.44 1.16 10.30
CA ILE A 163 -21.91 -0.20 10.22
C ILE A 163 -22.84 -1.16 10.97
N GLU A 164 -23.48 -2.05 10.22
CA GLU A 164 -24.40 -3.06 10.78
C GLU A 164 -23.69 -4.35 11.18
N ALA A 165 -22.71 -4.78 10.38
CA ALA A 165 -22.03 -6.06 10.63
C ALA A 165 -20.60 -6.04 10.11
N VAL A 166 -19.73 -6.73 10.85
CA VAL A 166 -18.30 -6.87 10.56
C VAL A 166 -17.88 -8.32 10.77
N TRP A 167 -17.23 -8.95 9.79
CA TRP A 167 -16.78 -10.34 9.92
C TRP A 167 -15.55 -10.64 9.05
N PRO A 168 -14.74 -11.64 9.43
CA PRO A 168 -13.70 -12.17 8.55
C PRO A 168 -14.35 -12.94 7.40
N GLY A 169 -13.79 -12.80 6.20
CA GLY A 169 -14.20 -13.60 5.04
C GLY A 169 -13.00 -14.02 4.20
N ARG A 170 -13.08 -15.20 3.60
CA ARG A 170 -12.16 -15.62 2.53
C ARG A 170 -12.46 -14.80 1.28
N VAL A 171 -11.40 -14.41 0.56
CA VAL A 171 -11.50 -13.77 -0.74
C VAL A 171 -11.53 -14.88 -1.78
N SER A 172 -12.69 -15.10 -2.39
CA SER A 172 -12.92 -16.10 -3.43
C SER A 172 -13.14 -15.47 -4.81
N GLY A 173 -13.24 -16.31 -5.85
CA GLY A 173 -13.52 -15.89 -7.22
C GLY A 173 -12.40 -15.03 -7.84
N LEU A 174 -12.80 -14.07 -8.67
CA LEU A 174 -11.86 -13.22 -9.44
C LEU A 174 -10.94 -12.38 -8.54
N GLY A 175 -11.40 -11.97 -7.36
CA GLY A 175 -10.57 -11.25 -6.40
C GLY A 175 -9.47 -12.12 -5.79
N GLY A 176 -9.77 -13.40 -5.52
CA GLY A 176 -8.78 -14.37 -5.03
C GLY A 176 -7.77 -14.73 -6.11
N TRP A 177 -8.24 -14.94 -7.35
CA TRP A 177 -7.39 -15.19 -8.51
C TRP A 177 -6.43 -14.02 -8.78
N LEU A 178 -6.93 -12.78 -8.83
CA LEU A 178 -6.10 -11.60 -9.07
C LEU A 178 -5.03 -11.42 -7.99
N LEU A 179 -5.38 -11.65 -6.73
CA LEU A 179 -4.41 -11.65 -5.64
C LEU A 179 -3.38 -12.77 -5.79
N GLY A 180 -3.82 -13.96 -6.22
CA GLY A 180 -2.92 -15.08 -6.48
C GLY A 180 -1.89 -14.78 -7.56
N VAL A 181 -2.32 -14.13 -8.65
CA VAL A 181 -1.44 -13.66 -9.72
C VAL A 181 -0.50 -12.57 -9.21
N LEU A 182 -1.03 -11.53 -8.56
CA LEU A 182 -0.25 -10.38 -8.10
C LEU A 182 0.78 -10.75 -7.03
N MET A 183 0.45 -11.70 -6.17
CA MET A 183 1.31 -12.12 -5.06
C MET A 183 2.15 -13.36 -5.40
N ASN A 184 2.03 -13.87 -6.64
CA ASN A 184 2.65 -15.11 -7.11
C ASN A 184 2.50 -16.25 -6.09
N ASN A 185 1.29 -16.41 -5.54
CA ASN A 185 1.01 -17.36 -4.47
C ASN A 185 -0.41 -17.92 -4.62
N GLN A 186 -0.57 -19.23 -4.64
CA GLN A 186 -1.89 -19.89 -4.72
C GLN A 186 -2.55 -20.12 -3.35
N GLY A 187 -2.09 -19.41 -2.32
CA GLY A 187 -2.63 -19.53 -0.97
C GLY A 187 -4.00 -18.87 -0.75
N ASP A 188 -4.55 -19.11 0.44
CA ASP A 188 -5.80 -18.50 0.88
C ASP A 188 -5.64 -17.06 1.34
N TYR A 189 -6.51 -16.21 0.79
CA TYR A 189 -6.56 -14.79 1.09
C TYR A 189 -7.74 -14.49 2.01
N PHE A 190 -7.47 -13.80 3.11
CA PHE A 190 -8.50 -13.38 4.07
C PHE A 190 -8.65 -11.85 4.06
N ALA A 191 -9.87 -11.39 4.27
CA ALA A 191 -10.22 -9.97 4.31
C ALA A 191 -11.29 -9.69 5.37
N LEU A 192 -11.32 -8.46 5.85
CA LEU A 192 -12.38 -8.00 6.75
C LEU A 192 -13.55 -7.51 5.89
N LYS A 193 -14.75 -8.07 6.06
CA LYS A 193 -15.96 -7.58 5.39
C LYS A 193 -16.70 -6.64 6.33
N VAL A 194 -17.14 -5.51 5.80
CA VAL A 194 -17.93 -4.49 6.51
C VAL A 194 -19.22 -4.25 5.75
N GLN A 195 -20.35 -4.48 6.40
CA GLN A 195 -21.66 -4.21 5.86
C GLN A 195 -22.19 -2.89 6.42
N ARG A 196 -22.61 -2.00 5.51
CA ARG A 196 -23.31 -0.78 5.87
C ARG A 196 -24.81 -0.99 5.78
N ARG A 197 -25.57 -0.19 6.53
CA ARG A 197 -27.04 -0.19 6.51
C ARG A 197 -27.61 -0.09 5.11
N GLY A 198 -28.40 -1.10 4.73
CA GLY A 198 -29.05 -1.18 3.41
C GLY A 198 -28.11 -1.38 2.22
N GLU A 199 -26.80 -1.55 2.44
CA GLU A 199 -25.83 -1.77 1.37
C GLU A 199 -25.29 -3.22 1.36
N ARG A 200 -24.83 -3.65 0.19
CA ARG A 200 -24.05 -4.89 0.08
C ARG A 200 -22.74 -4.78 0.88
N ALA A 201 -22.31 -5.91 1.45
CA ALA A 201 -21.06 -6.00 2.19
C ALA A 201 -19.87 -5.53 1.33
N LYS A 202 -19.07 -4.62 1.89
CA LYS A 202 -17.84 -4.12 1.27
C LYS A 202 -16.63 -4.81 1.88
N THR A 203 -15.78 -5.36 1.02
CA THR A 203 -14.52 -5.99 1.43
C THR A 203 -13.46 -4.94 1.72
N LEU A 204 -12.86 -5.01 2.90
CA LEU A 204 -11.63 -4.33 3.30
C LEU A 204 -10.48 -5.33 3.21
N TYR A 205 -9.65 -5.16 2.18
CA TYR A 205 -8.62 -6.13 1.85
C TYR A 205 -7.48 -6.14 2.84
N ALA A 206 -7.03 -7.35 3.18
CA ALA A 206 -5.87 -7.61 4.03
C ALA A 206 -5.06 -8.78 3.47
N SER A 207 -4.65 -8.72 2.20
CA SER A 207 -4.21 -9.88 1.39
C SER A 207 -2.98 -10.66 1.88
N HIS A 208 -2.36 -10.31 3.00
CA HIS A 208 -1.30 -11.09 3.63
C HIS A 208 -1.52 -11.36 5.12
N SER A 209 -2.70 -11.03 5.64
CA SER A 209 -3.03 -11.27 7.04
C SER A 209 -3.53 -12.70 7.18
N SER A 210 -3.11 -13.40 8.23
CA SER A 210 -3.64 -14.74 8.50
C SER A 210 -5.13 -14.66 8.87
N HIS A 211 -5.84 -15.78 8.78
CA HIS A 211 -7.23 -15.83 9.24
C HIS A 211 -7.37 -15.35 10.70
N ARG A 212 -6.42 -15.74 11.57
CA ARG A 212 -6.35 -15.30 12.97
C ARG A 212 -6.19 -13.79 13.11
N ASP A 213 -5.34 -13.18 12.28
CA ASP A 213 -5.12 -11.73 12.26
C ASP A 213 -6.39 -10.97 11.88
N VAL A 214 -7.12 -11.46 10.87
CA VAL A 214 -8.38 -10.86 10.41
C VAL A 214 -9.51 -11.06 11.43
N LEU A 215 -9.57 -12.23 12.07
CA LEU A 215 -10.48 -12.50 13.20
C LEU A 215 -10.27 -11.51 14.34
N TYR A 216 -9.01 -11.31 14.76
CA TYR A 216 -8.68 -10.37 15.82
C TYR A 216 -9.02 -8.93 15.44
N ALA A 217 -8.75 -8.54 14.19
CA ALA A 217 -9.19 -7.25 13.66
C ALA A 217 -10.72 -7.08 13.74
N ALA A 218 -11.48 -8.10 13.34
CA ALA A 218 -12.94 -8.06 13.39
C ALA A 218 -13.44 -7.85 14.83
N GLN A 219 -12.81 -8.50 15.82
CA GLN A 219 -13.14 -8.30 17.23
C GLN A 219 -12.90 -6.86 17.69
N ILE A 220 -11.75 -6.27 17.35
CA ILE A 220 -11.45 -4.86 17.69
C ILE A 220 -12.50 -3.92 17.08
N VAL A 221 -12.84 -4.13 15.80
CA VAL A 221 -13.84 -3.30 15.12
C VAL A 221 -15.24 -3.51 15.70
N LYS A 222 -15.62 -4.74 16.06
CA LYS A 222 -16.90 -5.00 16.74
C LYS A 222 -16.99 -4.31 18.10
N CYS A 223 -15.94 -4.39 18.91
CA CYS A 223 -15.86 -3.66 20.17
C CYS A 223 -15.92 -2.14 19.96
N TRP A 224 -15.37 -1.65 18.85
CA TRP A 224 -15.48 -0.26 18.45
C TRP A 224 -16.90 0.14 18.08
N VAL A 225 -17.59 -0.58 17.19
CA VAL A 225 -18.97 -0.24 16.79
C VAL A 225 -19.94 -0.35 17.97
N GLY A 226 -19.68 -1.26 18.92
CA GLY A 226 -20.57 -1.54 20.05
C GLY A 226 -21.50 -2.71 19.77
N SER A 227 -22.08 -3.27 20.82
CA SER A 227 -22.79 -4.56 20.85
C SER A 227 -23.93 -4.73 19.83
N SER A 228 -24.46 -3.64 19.27
CA SER A 228 -25.53 -3.69 18.27
C SER A 228 -25.10 -4.22 16.89
N ALA A 229 -23.80 -4.23 16.56
CA ALA A 229 -23.28 -4.78 15.29
C ALA A 229 -22.74 -6.23 15.41
N ALA A 230 -23.05 -6.91 16.51
CA ALA A 230 -22.62 -8.28 16.79
C ALA A 230 -23.37 -9.34 15.99
N THR A 231 -24.35 -8.95 15.17
CA THR A 231 -25.18 -9.88 14.41
C THR A 231 -24.37 -10.50 13.26
N PRO A 232 -24.21 -11.84 13.23
CA PRO A 232 -23.67 -12.51 12.05
C PRO A 232 -24.58 -12.24 10.84
N PRO A 233 -24.05 -12.23 9.60
CA PRO A 233 -24.85 -11.92 8.42
C PRO A 233 -26.06 -12.87 8.33
N PRO A 234 -27.21 -12.41 7.81
CA PRO A 234 -28.35 -13.28 7.57
C PRO A 234 -27.94 -14.44 6.65
N GLN A 235 -28.37 -15.65 7.01
CA GLN A 235 -27.99 -16.92 6.38
C GLN A 235 -28.27 -17.00 4.86
N SER A 236 -28.99 -16.05 4.29
CA SER A 236 -29.27 -15.96 2.85
C SER A 236 -28.04 -15.61 1.99
N MET A 237 -26.91 -15.18 2.58
CA MET A 237 -25.64 -14.93 1.87
C MET A 237 -24.60 -16.04 2.02
N ALA A 238 -24.94 -17.16 2.67
CA ALA A 238 -24.05 -18.31 2.81
C ALA A 238 -23.88 -19.12 1.50
N LYS A 239 -24.60 -18.77 0.43
CA LYS A 239 -24.57 -19.49 -0.86
C LYS A 239 -23.42 -19.10 -1.79
N ASP A 240 -22.65 -18.06 -1.48
CA ASP A 240 -21.49 -17.63 -2.28
C ASP A 240 -20.14 -17.88 -1.56
N LEU A 241 -20.06 -18.96 -0.77
CA LEU A 241 -18.80 -19.47 -0.21
C LEU A 241 -18.01 -20.24 -1.27
#